data_AF-A0A5C5UM34-F1
#
_entry.id   AF-A0A5C5UM34-F1
#
_cell.length_a   1.000
_cell.length_b   1.000
_cell.length_c   1.000
_cell.angle_alpha   90.00
_cell.angle_beta   90.00
_cell.angle_gamma   90.00
#
_symmetry.space_group_name_H-M   'P 1'
#
loop_
_entity.id
_entity.type
_entity.pdbx_description
1 polymer ?
#
loop_
_entity_poly.entity_id
_entity_poly.type
_entity_poly.pdbx_seq_one_letter_code
_entity_poly.pdbx_strand_id
1 'polypeptide(L)'
;MGTLSYSSSIETVPLRKQGGLAAFDPVTLRLAAETCAGEVMSVRAPSGLEGACPESLRALAQVTVERDPRGWPKIVCTIDTGDMPWSVRHRPIESTFTTYAGDRIAAVEFASLRVAETEAGAVTKIPMRLPAGTLVDAWFLELGQELSEVDGLALQRLASGAMRGFSLIDAASETFLAEVHVPQLELEYRCDISGVLQFDAPSEVEQHFTAELDVQGARVRATTVVMVGAALHHSAPVAPPPVVRFGEHGPVLWWFAEQQADRASLPFALIYMESPVWTAASH
;
A
#
# COMPACT_ATOMS: atom_id res chain seq x y z
N MET A 1 -6.25 10.78 28.44
CA MET A 1 -7.23 10.24 27.48
C MET A 1 -7.51 11.35 26.48
N GLY A 2 -6.82 11.31 25.35
CA GLY A 2 -7.28 12.05 24.17
C GLY A 2 -8.44 11.30 23.52
N THR A 3 -9.06 11.91 22.53
CA THR A 3 -10.07 11.27 21.69
C THR A 3 -9.63 11.31 20.24
N LEU A 4 -9.81 10.18 19.53
CA LEU A 4 -9.73 10.16 18.08
C LEU A 4 -11.06 10.71 17.55
N SER A 5 -10.99 11.68 16.65
CA SER A 5 -12.13 12.20 15.91
C SER A 5 -11.77 12.26 14.43
N TYR A 6 -12.78 12.30 13.55
CA TYR A 6 -12.56 12.47 12.12
C TYR A 6 -12.97 13.87 11.70
N SER A 7 -12.16 14.50 10.86
CA SER A 7 -12.51 15.78 10.24
C SER A 7 -13.06 15.55 8.85
N SER A 8 -14.15 16.25 8.50
CA SER A 8 -14.63 16.37 7.12
C SER A 8 -13.78 17.33 6.27
N SER A 9 -12.72 17.93 6.81
CA SER A 9 -11.91 18.94 6.13
C SER A 9 -10.60 18.43 5.53
N ILE A 10 -10.20 17.17 5.82
CA ILE A 10 -9.00 16.57 5.25
C ILE A 10 -9.47 15.59 4.17
N GLU A 11 -9.57 16.08 2.94
CA GLU A 11 -10.10 15.32 1.81
C GLU A 11 -8.99 14.67 0.95
N THR A 12 -7.73 15.07 1.18
CA THR A 12 -6.54 14.69 0.42
C THR A 12 -5.36 14.27 1.31
N VAL A 13 -4.53 13.38 0.77
CA VAL A 13 -3.24 12.92 1.28
C VAL A 13 -2.27 12.94 0.08
N PRO A 14 -1.71 14.11 -0.29
CA PRO A 14 -0.87 14.23 -1.48
C PRO A 14 0.41 13.40 -1.32
N LEU A 15 0.68 12.50 -2.26
CA LEU A 15 1.87 11.65 -2.27
C LEU A 15 2.89 12.16 -3.28
N ARG A 16 4.16 12.21 -2.88
CA ARG A 16 5.25 12.55 -3.79
C ARG A 16 5.62 11.33 -4.65
N LYS A 17 5.14 11.31 -5.89
CA LYS A 17 5.58 10.33 -6.91
C LYS A 17 7.10 10.45 -7.15
N GLN A 18 7.83 9.36 -6.95
CA GLN A 18 9.30 9.27 -7.10
C GLN A 18 9.62 8.21 -8.15
N GLY A 19 10.14 8.61 -9.32
CA GLY A 19 10.47 7.66 -10.40
C GLY A 19 9.27 6.86 -10.93
N GLY A 20 8.04 7.33 -10.72
CA GLY A 20 6.80 6.63 -11.05
C GLY A 20 6.19 5.81 -9.92
N LEU A 21 6.86 5.73 -8.76
CA LEU A 21 6.39 5.03 -7.56
C LEU A 21 5.72 6.00 -6.57
N ALA A 22 4.62 5.56 -5.97
CA ALA A 22 4.05 6.17 -4.77
C ALA A 22 3.38 5.09 -3.90
N ALA A 23 3.57 5.15 -2.58
CA ALA A 23 2.92 4.22 -1.66
C ALA A 23 2.23 4.94 -0.47
N PHE A 24 1.20 4.30 0.06
CA PHE A 24 0.40 4.76 1.20
C PHE A 24 -0.20 3.57 1.96
N ASP A 25 -0.17 3.62 3.29
CA ASP A 25 -0.78 2.57 4.11
C ASP A 25 -1.77 3.17 5.12
N PRO A 26 -3.09 3.06 4.87
CA PRO A 26 -4.08 3.56 5.81
C PRO A 26 -4.12 2.76 7.12
N VAL A 27 -3.60 1.52 7.15
CA VAL A 27 -3.69 0.65 8.35
C VAL A 27 -2.68 1.06 9.42
N THR A 28 -1.38 1.15 9.12
CA THR A 28 -0.39 1.63 10.12
C THR A 28 -0.62 3.09 10.49
N LEU A 29 -1.08 3.93 9.55
CA LEU A 29 -1.48 5.31 9.85
C LEU A 29 -2.64 5.36 10.84
N ARG A 30 -3.65 4.50 10.64
CA ARG A 30 -4.80 4.39 11.53
C ARG A 30 -4.39 3.95 12.93
N LEU A 31 -3.58 2.90 13.04
CA LEU A 31 -3.15 2.36 14.32
C LEU A 31 -2.26 3.35 15.09
N ALA A 32 -1.37 4.07 14.40
CA ALA A 32 -0.58 5.16 15.00
C ALA A 32 -1.48 6.30 15.53
N ALA A 33 -2.53 6.68 14.79
CA ALA A 33 -3.49 7.70 15.21
C ALA A 33 -4.33 7.25 16.42
N GLU A 34 -4.78 5.99 16.46
CA GLU A 34 -5.51 5.40 17.59
C GLU A 34 -4.66 5.36 18.87
N THR A 35 -3.40 4.90 18.78
CA THR A 35 -2.46 4.90 19.91
C THR A 35 -2.14 6.31 20.39
N CYS A 36 -1.88 7.26 19.48
CA CYS A 36 -1.62 8.64 19.86
C CYS A 36 -2.85 9.27 20.57
N ALA A 37 -4.06 9.00 20.08
CA ALA A 37 -5.30 9.45 20.71
C ALA A 37 -5.48 8.88 22.14
N GLY A 38 -5.25 7.58 22.32
CA GLY A 38 -5.39 6.93 23.62
C GLY A 38 -4.38 7.42 24.66
N GLU A 39 -3.11 7.50 24.26
CA GLU A 39 -1.97 7.55 25.19
C GLU A 39 -1.25 8.91 25.25
N VAL A 40 -1.34 9.74 24.19
CA VAL A 40 -0.52 10.96 24.05
C VAL A 40 -1.38 12.23 24.07
N MET A 41 -2.23 12.45 23.05
CA MET A 41 -3.09 13.63 22.94
C MET A 41 -4.22 13.41 21.94
N SER A 42 -5.24 14.28 21.94
CA SER A 42 -6.31 14.24 20.95
C SER A 42 -5.78 14.36 19.52
N VAL A 43 -6.35 13.57 18.60
CA VAL A 43 -5.96 13.53 17.18
C VAL A 43 -7.21 13.65 16.31
N ARG A 44 -7.10 14.37 15.20
CA ARG A 44 -8.09 14.33 14.13
C ARG A 44 -7.51 13.62 12.91
N ALA A 45 -8.19 12.58 12.46
CA ALA A 45 -7.87 11.85 11.23
C ALA A 45 -8.75 12.32 10.06
N PRO A 46 -8.37 12.04 8.80
CA PRO A 46 -9.25 12.21 7.66
C PRO A 46 -10.45 11.26 7.77
N SER A 47 -11.66 11.72 7.42
CA SER A 47 -12.84 10.84 7.25
C SER A 47 -12.61 9.75 6.19
N GLY A 48 -11.69 9.98 5.25
CA GLY A 48 -11.26 8.95 4.30
C GLY A 48 -10.67 7.69 4.94
N LEU A 49 -10.14 7.74 6.17
CA LEU A 49 -9.64 6.57 6.91
C LEU A 49 -10.75 5.77 7.62
N GLU A 50 -12.02 5.99 7.29
CA GLU A 50 -13.14 5.19 7.76
C GLU A 50 -13.17 3.81 7.08
N GLY A 51 -13.19 2.77 7.92
CA GLY A 51 -13.17 1.36 7.51
C GLY A 51 -12.67 0.47 8.65
N ALA A 52 -12.95 -0.83 8.57
CA ALA A 52 -12.42 -1.80 9.53
C ALA A 52 -10.94 -2.07 9.22
N CYS A 53 -10.05 -1.97 10.22
CA CYS A 53 -8.69 -2.49 10.06
C CYS A 53 -8.74 -4.02 9.88
N PRO A 54 -8.06 -4.60 8.88
CA PRO A 54 -8.01 -6.05 8.71
C PRO A 54 -7.43 -6.72 9.96
N GLU A 55 -8.11 -7.72 10.52
CA GLU A 55 -7.81 -8.26 11.86
C GLU A 55 -6.43 -8.94 11.90
N SER A 56 -6.14 -9.75 10.89
CA SER A 56 -4.91 -10.54 10.76
C SER A 56 -3.70 -9.65 10.51
N LEU A 57 -3.86 -8.54 9.79
CA LEU A 57 -2.77 -7.58 9.54
C LEU A 57 -2.57 -6.67 10.76
N ARG A 58 -3.65 -6.27 11.45
CA ARG A 58 -3.58 -5.62 12.77
C ARG A 58 -2.88 -6.50 13.80
N ALA A 59 -3.07 -7.81 13.77
CA ALA A 59 -2.40 -8.75 14.68
C ALA A 59 -0.88 -8.82 14.49
N LEU A 60 -0.35 -8.38 13.35
CA LEU A 60 1.09 -8.25 13.08
C LEU A 60 1.64 -6.88 13.51
N ALA A 61 0.79 -5.93 13.87
CA ALA A 61 1.19 -4.57 14.16
C ALA A 61 1.96 -4.47 15.48
N GLN A 62 3.17 -3.92 15.39
CA GLN A 62 3.98 -3.51 16.52
C GLN A 62 3.90 -2.00 16.64
N VAL A 63 3.23 -1.51 17.70
CA VAL A 63 3.17 -0.08 18.01
C VAL A 63 3.99 0.20 19.26
N THR A 64 5.00 1.06 19.13
CA THR A 64 5.79 1.56 20.27
C THR A 64 5.53 3.04 20.49
N VAL A 65 5.44 3.44 21.76
CA VAL A 65 5.42 4.85 22.18
C VAL A 65 6.74 5.12 22.88
N GLU A 66 7.64 5.78 22.17
CA GLU A 66 8.97 6.17 22.62
C GLU A 66 8.98 7.65 23.02
N ARG A 67 10.08 8.08 23.64
CA ARG A 67 10.45 9.49 23.68
C ARG A 67 11.70 9.71 22.83
N ASP A 68 11.69 10.76 22.03
CA ASP A 68 12.87 11.22 21.31
C ASP A 68 13.96 11.70 22.32
N PRO A 69 15.20 11.97 21.86
CA PRO A 69 16.27 12.47 22.73
C PRO A 69 15.99 13.83 23.41
N ARG A 70 14.93 14.54 23.03
CA ARG A 70 14.46 15.81 23.61
C ARG A 70 13.26 15.61 24.57
N GLY A 71 12.76 14.37 24.70
CA GLY A 71 11.67 13.99 25.58
C GLY A 71 10.28 13.98 24.94
N TRP A 72 10.16 14.25 23.64
CA TRP A 72 8.90 14.31 22.91
C TRP A 72 8.35 12.92 22.57
N PRO A 73 7.03 12.69 22.68
CA PRO A 73 6.43 11.41 22.31
C PRO A 73 6.57 11.15 20.80
N LYS A 74 7.09 9.96 20.49
CA LYS A 74 7.26 9.41 19.15
C LYS A 74 6.51 8.08 19.09
N ILE A 75 5.51 7.99 18.23
CA ILE A 75 4.78 6.75 17.97
C ILE A 75 5.37 6.10 16.72
N VAL A 76 5.73 4.82 16.80
CA VAL A 76 6.15 4.02 15.64
C VAL A 76 5.21 2.84 15.52
N CYS A 77 4.43 2.78 14.43
CA CYS A 77 3.58 1.64 14.09
C CYS A 77 4.18 0.91 12.90
N THR A 78 4.64 -0.33 13.11
CA THR A 78 5.17 -1.21 12.05
C THR A 78 4.23 -2.39 11.83
N ILE A 79 3.91 -2.71 10.57
CA ILE A 79 3.43 -4.04 10.16
C ILE A 79 4.50 -4.62 9.24
N ASP A 80 5.02 -5.79 9.57
CA ASP A 80 5.85 -6.63 8.69
C ASP A 80 5.05 -7.92 8.44
N THR A 81 4.73 -8.22 7.18
CA THR A 81 3.99 -9.44 6.84
C THR A 81 4.77 -10.71 7.10
N GLY A 82 6.10 -10.62 7.18
CA GLY A 82 6.99 -11.74 6.90
C GLY A 82 6.84 -12.24 5.46
N ASP A 83 7.56 -13.31 5.14
CA ASP A 83 7.55 -13.90 3.81
C ASP A 83 6.21 -14.63 3.59
N MET A 84 5.39 -14.14 2.65
CA MET A 84 4.09 -14.72 2.32
C MET A 84 4.19 -15.57 1.04
N PRO A 85 4.25 -16.90 1.10
CA PRO A 85 4.24 -17.72 -0.10
C PRO A 85 2.89 -17.64 -0.82
N TRP A 86 2.95 -17.73 -2.15
CA TRP A 86 1.77 -17.93 -3.00
C TRP A 86 1.01 -19.19 -2.59
N SER A 87 -0.33 -19.17 -2.71
CA SER A 87 -1.12 -20.37 -2.47
C SER A 87 -0.74 -21.49 -3.44
N VAL A 88 -0.45 -22.67 -2.88
CA VAL A 88 0.08 -23.88 -3.57
C VAL A 88 -0.71 -24.31 -4.82
N ARG A 89 -1.96 -23.87 -4.94
CA ARG A 89 -2.80 -24.06 -6.13
C ARG A 89 -2.23 -23.39 -7.39
N HIS A 90 -1.58 -22.24 -7.24
CA HIS A 90 -1.26 -21.35 -8.37
C HIS A 90 0.05 -21.68 -9.06
N ARG A 91 1.02 -22.29 -8.37
CA ARG A 91 2.32 -22.77 -8.90
C ARG A 91 2.95 -21.80 -9.91
N PRO A 92 3.22 -20.54 -9.52
CA PRO A 92 3.81 -19.59 -10.44
C PRO A 92 5.19 -20.03 -10.93
N ILE A 93 5.59 -19.47 -12.07
CA ILE A 93 6.92 -19.64 -12.65
C ILE A 93 7.56 -18.28 -12.92
N GLU A 94 8.89 -18.24 -12.98
CA GLU A 94 9.62 -17.07 -13.46
C GLU A 94 9.36 -16.91 -14.95
N SER A 95 9.06 -15.68 -15.38
CA SER A 95 8.79 -15.35 -16.78
C SER A 95 9.30 -13.94 -17.09
N THR A 96 9.08 -13.46 -18.32
CA THR A 96 9.47 -12.09 -18.72
C THR A 96 8.52 -11.50 -19.73
N PHE A 97 8.23 -10.21 -19.64
CA PHE A 97 7.33 -9.51 -20.56
C PHE A 97 7.89 -8.17 -21.07
N THR A 98 7.18 -7.45 -21.95
CA THR A 98 7.64 -6.16 -22.53
C THR A 98 6.72 -4.99 -22.18
N THR A 99 7.25 -3.96 -21.52
CA THR A 99 6.49 -2.84 -20.94
C THR A 99 5.73 -1.98 -21.94
N TYR A 100 4.79 -1.15 -21.44
CA TYR A 100 4.14 -0.13 -22.26
C TYR A 100 5.11 0.97 -22.70
N ALA A 101 6.24 1.12 -22.01
CA ALA A 101 7.38 1.93 -22.45
C ALA A 101 8.39 1.17 -23.37
N GLY A 102 8.19 -0.13 -23.61
CA GLY A 102 9.00 -0.97 -24.50
C GLY A 102 10.24 -1.66 -23.89
N ASP A 103 10.42 -1.62 -22.57
CA ASP A 103 11.49 -2.31 -21.85
C ASP A 103 11.17 -3.80 -21.62
N ARG A 104 12.16 -4.70 -21.59
CA ARG A 104 11.93 -6.11 -21.20
C ARG A 104 12.22 -6.36 -19.72
N ILE A 105 11.37 -7.16 -19.08
CA ILE A 105 11.27 -7.20 -17.63
C ILE A 105 11.11 -8.62 -17.06
N ALA A 106 11.46 -8.82 -15.79
CA ALA A 106 11.22 -10.07 -15.07
C ALA A 106 9.83 -10.08 -14.43
N ALA A 107 9.15 -11.22 -14.50
CA ALA A 107 7.78 -11.38 -14.04
C ALA A 107 7.59 -12.72 -13.33
N VAL A 108 6.42 -12.83 -12.70
CA VAL A 108 5.87 -14.03 -12.09
C VAL A 108 4.62 -14.37 -12.89
N GLU A 109 4.66 -15.49 -13.59
CA GLU A 109 3.59 -15.95 -14.47
C GLU A 109 2.63 -16.86 -13.72
N PHE A 110 1.33 -16.59 -13.89
CA PHE A 110 0.23 -17.37 -13.34
C PHE A 110 -0.66 -17.86 -14.50
N ALA A 111 -0.50 -19.12 -14.89
CA ALA A 111 -1.16 -19.72 -16.06
C ALA A 111 -2.70 -19.69 -16.06
N SER A 112 -3.36 -19.43 -14.93
CA SER A 112 -4.81 -19.25 -14.87
C SER A 112 -5.27 -18.54 -13.59
N LEU A 113 -5.54 -17.24 -13.70
CA LEU A 113 -6.21 -16.42 -12.68
C LEU A 113 -7.58 -15.95 -13.17
N ARG A 114 -8.48 -15.62 -12.24
CA ARG A 114 -9.72 -14.90 -12.55
C ARG A 114 -9.43 -13.41 -12.69
N VAL A 115 -9.90 -12.81 -13.77
CA VAL A 115 -9.81 -11.36 -14.04
C VAL A 115 -11.24 -10.81 -14.19
N ALA A 116 -11.45 -9.60 -13.71
CA ALA A 116 -12.65 -8.81 -13.92
C ALA A 116 -12.28 -7.48 -14.59
N GLU A 117 -13.01 -7.09 -15.65
CA GLU A 117 -12.94 -5.73 -16.18
C GLU A 117 -13.81 -4.80 -15.34
N THR A 118 -13.22 -3.78 -14.73
CA THR A 118 -13.95 -2.73 -14.00
C THR A 118 -13.82 -1.39 -14.72
N GLU A 119 -14.60 -0.39 -14.32
CA GLU A 119 -14.46 0.99 -14.83
C GLU A 119 -13.05 1.58 -14.61
N ALA A 120 -12.29 1.04 -13.65
CA ALA A 120 -10.91 1.44 -13.38
C ALA A 120 -9.86 0.69 -14.24
N GLY A 121 -10.25 -0.42 -14.88
CA GLY A 121 -9.37 -1.34 -15.59
C GLY A 121 -9.48 -2.79 -15.12
N ALA A 122 -8.58 -3.63 -15.63
CA ALA A 122 -8.53 -5.05 -15.34
C ALA A 122 -8.00 -5.30 -13.91
N VAL A 123 -8.74 -6.06 -13.11
CA VAL A 123 -8.38 -6.40 -11.73
C VAL A 123 -8.42 -7.89 -11.47
N THR A 124 -7.41 -8.37 -10.74
CA THR A 124 -7.30 -9.75 -10.27
C THR A 124 -6.84 -9.80 -8.81
N LYS A 125 -6.89 -10.99 -8.22
CA LYS A 125 -6.42 -11.26 -6.87
C LYS A 125 -5.81 -12.66 -6.74
N ILE A 126 -4.73 -12.75 -5.98
CA ILE A 126 -3.93 -13.96 -5.80
C ILE A 126 -3.86 -14.28 -4.29
N PRO A 127 -4.39 -15.44 -3.85
CA PRO A 127 -4.30 -15.86 -2.46
C PRO A 127 -2.85 -16.13 -2.03
N MET A 128 -2.44 -15.52 -0.93
CA MET A 128 -1.15 -15.69 -0.27
C MET A 128 -1.36 -16.11 1.19
N ARG A 129 -0.32 -16.63 1.84
CA ARG A 129 -0.40 -17.12 3.21
C ARG A 129 0.52 -16.33 4.14
N LEU A 130 -0.04 -15.72 5.19
CA LEU A 130 0.75 -15.13 6.28
C LEU A 130 1.51 -16.23 7.05
N PRO A 131 2.65 -15.94 7.70
CA PRO A 131 3.42 -16.91 8.49
C PRO A 131 2.61 -17.66 9.56
N ALA A 132 1.58 -17.01 10.13
CA ALA A 132 0.64 -17.62 11.08
C ALA A 132 -0.36 -18.61 10.45
N GLY A 133 -0.35 -18.78 9.12
CA GLY A 133 -1.18 -19.70 8.37
C GLY A 133 -2.44 -19.07 7.75
N THR A 134 -2.85 -17.87 8.17
CA THR A 134 -4.01 -17.14 7.63
C THR A 134 -3.84 -16.77 6.16
N LEU A 135 -4.95 -16.75 5.40
CA LEU A 135 -4.94 -16.35 3.99
C LEU A 135 -5.31 -14.87 3.83
N VAL A 136 -4.51 -14.17 3.02
CA VAL A 136 -4.79 -12.82 2.52
C VAL A 136 -4.77 -12.87 0.99
N ASP A 137 -5.49 -11.97 0.34
CA ASP A 137 -5.41 -11.79 -1.11
C ASP A 137 -4.46 -10.62 -1.40
N ALA A 138 -3.45 -10.85 -2.26
CA ALA A 138 -2.75 -9.78 -2.97
C ALA A 138 -3.57 -9.40 -4.19
N TRP A 139 -3.88 -8.11 -4.32
CA TRP A 139 -4.73 -7.56 -5.38
C TRP A 139 -3.90 -6.75 -6.36
N PHE A 140 -4.22 -6.87 -7.64
CA PHE A 140 -3.55 -6.17 -8.72
C PHE A 140 -4.62 -5.52 -9.62
N LEU A 141 -4.48 -4.22 -9.86
CA LEU A 141 -5.31 -3.44 -10.79
C LEU A 141 -4.38 -2.77 -11.79
N GLU A 142 -4.59 -3.04 -13.08
CA GLU A 142 -3.93 -2.29 -14.15
C GLU A 142 -4.80 -1.09 -14.55
N LEU A 143 -4.19 0.09 -14.60
CA LEU A 143 -4.87 1.36 -14.84
C LEU A 143 -4.73 1.80 -16.30
N GLY A 144 -5.82 2.24 -16.92
CA GLY A 144 -5.82 2.67 -18.32
C GLY A 144 -5.01 3.95 -18.63
N GLN A 145 -4.47 4.65 -17.62
CA GLN A 145 -3.63 5.84 -17.81
C GLN A 145 -2.76 6.15 -16.56
N GLU A 146 -1.66 6.87 -16.76
CA GLU A 146 -0.81 7.44 -15.71
C GLU A 146 -1.52 8.52 -14.89
N LEU A 147 -1.29 8.51 -13.58
CA LEU A 147 -1.79 9.53 -12.66
C LEU A 147 -0.81 10.72 -12.62
N SER A 148 -1.27 11.90 -13.05
CA SER A 148 -0.48 13.14 -13.03
C SER A 148 -0.16 13.59 -11.60
N GLU A 149 -1.11 13.41 -10.69
CA GLU A 149 -0.97 13.64 -9.25
C GLU A 149 -1.46 12.37 -8.53
N VAL A 150 -0.79 11.99 -7.44
CA VAL A 150 -1.13 10.78 -6.67
C VAL A 150 -1.54 11.19 -5.26
N ASP A 151 -2.66 10.64 -4.79
CA ASP A 151 -3.24 10.93 -3.48
C ASP A 151 -3.59 9.63 -2.75
N GLY A 152 -3.17 9.50 -1.49
CA GLY A 152 -3.33 8.27 -0.71
C GLY A 152 -4.79 7.90 -0.44
N LEU A 153 -5.68 8.87 -0.23
CA LEU A 153 -7.11 8.61 -0.06
C LEU A 153 -7.78 8.30 -1.40
N ALA A 154 -7.32 8.90 -2.50
CA ALA A 154 -7.76 8.51 -3.85
C ALA A 154 -7.35 7.07 -4.18
N LEU A 155 -6.10 6.67 -3.91
CA LEU A 155 -5.64 5.28 -4.07
C LEU A 155 -6.44 4.31 -3.19
N GLN A 156 -6.70 4.67 -1.93
CA GLN A 156 -7.52 3.85 -1.04
C GLN A 156 -8.96 3.68 -1.56
N ARG A 157 -9.59 4.77 -2.04
CA ARG A 157 -10.94 4.74 -2.64
C ARG A 157 -10.97 3.90 -3.91
N LEU A 158 -9.92 3.98 -4.73
CA LEU A 158 -9.76 3.22 -5.98
C LEU A 158 -9.64 1.72 -5.71
N ALA A 159 -8.71 1.29 -4.84
CA ALA A 159 -8.57 -0.10 -4.41
C ALA A 159 -9.87 -0.65 -3.79
N SER A 160 -10.50 0.10 -2.88
CA SER A 160 -11.79 -0.28 -2.28
C SER A 160 -12.92 -0.38 -3.32
N GLY A 161 -12.88 0.47 -4.35
CA GLY A 161 -13.78 0.41 -5.51
C GLY A 161 -13.57 -0.85 -6.34
N ALA A 162 -12.31 -1.15 -6.69
CA ALA A 162 -11.93 -2.34 -7.45
C ALA A 162 -12.30 -3.65 -6.73
N MET A 163 -12.05 -3.74 -5.41
CA MET A 163 -12.47 -4.89 -4.58
C MET A 163 -13.99 -5.12 -4.64
N ARG A 164 -14.79 -4.03 -4.56
CA ARG A 164 -16.25 -4.11 -4.68
C ARG A 164 -16.68 -4.48 -6.10
N GLY A 165 -16.07 -3.88 -7.13
CA GLY A 165 -16.35 -4.18 -8.54
C GLY A 165 -16.10 -5.65 -8.87
N PHE A 166 -14.90 -6.16 -8.58
CA PHE A 166 -14.56 -7.58 -8.73
C PHE A 166 -15.56 -8.48 -8.00
N SER A 167 -15.93 -8.15 -6.75
CA SER A 167 -16.87 -8.96 -5.96
C SER A 167 -18.28 -9.02 -6.54
N LEU A 168 -18.72 -7.98 -7.27
CA LEU A 168 -20.01 -7.96 -7.96
C LEU A 168 -19.95 -8.76 -9.26
N ILE A 169 -18.86 -8.63 -10.03
CA ILE A 169 -18.63 -9.31 -11.31
C ILE A 169 -18.43 -10.82 -11.10
N ASP A 170 -17.66 -11.25 -10.09
CA ASP A 170 -17.46 -12.66 -9.74
C ASP A 170 -18.77 -13.31 -9.27
N ALA A 171 -19.61 -12.57 -8.52
CA ALA A 171 -20.95 -13.01 -8.13
C ALA A 171 -21.91 -13.13 -9.32
N ALA A 172 -21.76 -12.30 -10.35
CA ALA A 172 -22.46 -12.42 -11.64
C ALA A 172 -21.89 -13.54 -12.54
N SER A 173 -20.75 -14.15 -12.16
CA SER A 173 -19.97 -15.09 -12.99
C SER A 173 -19.46 -14.48 -14.31
N GLU A 174 -19.22 -13.18 -14.31
CA GLU A 174 -18.73 -12.40 -15.46
C GLU A 174 -17.19 -12.27 -15.49
N THR A 175 -16.48 -12.89 -14.54
CA THR A 175 -15.02 -13.03 -14.57
C THR A 175 -14.58 -14.04 -15.64
N PHE A 176 -13.47 -13.75 -16.32
CA PHE A 176 -12.81 -14.69 -17.24
C PHE A 176 -11.52 -15.25 -16.64
N LEU A 177 -11.03 -16.36 -17.20
CA LEU A 177 -9.72 -16.92 -16.86
C LEU A 177 -8.67 -16.41 -17.85
N ALA A 178 -7.58 -15.88 -17.32
CA ALA A 178 -6.44 -15.39 -18.10
C ALA A 178 -5.13 -15.96 -17.56
N GLU A 179 -4.14 -16.07 -18.43
CA GLU A 179 -2.74 -16.05 -18.02
C GLU A 179 -2.42 -14.62 -17.55
N VAL A 180 -1.78 -14.48 -16.40
CA VAL A 180 -1.46 -13.18 -15.81
C VAL A 180 0.01 -13.16 -15.43
N HIS A 181 0.69 -12.09 -15.82
CA HIS A 181 2.07 -11.83 -15.42
C HIS A 181 2.08 -10.67 -14.43
N VAL A 182 2.66 -10.90 -13.25
CA VAL A 182 2.90 -9.85 -12.25
C VAL A 182 4.39 -9.48 -12.32
N PRO A 183 4.78 -8.21 -12.45
CA PRO A 183 6.20 -7.86 -12.47
C PRO A 183 6.87 -8.19 -11.13
N GLN A 184 8.10 -8.69 -11.18
CA GLN A 184 8.90 -8.84 -9.95
C GLN A 184 9.22 -7.46 -9.36
N LEU A 185 9.46 -7.41 -8.04
CA LEU A 185 9.63 -6.15 -7.32
C LEU A 185 10.60 -6.30 -6.15
N GLU A 186 11.49 -5.33 -6.01
CA GLU A 186 12.23 -5.02 -4.80
C GLU A 186 12.23 -3.49 -4.70
N LEU A 187 11.66 -2.93 -3.62
CA LEU A 187 11.61 -1.47 -3.43
C LEU A 187 11.85 -1.04 -1.99
N GLU A 188 12.36 0.18 -1.85
CA GLU A 188 12.28 0.99 -0.64
C GLU A 188 11.62 2.33 -1.01
N TYR A 189 10.65 2.78 -0.22
CA TYR A 189 9.98 4.06 -0.44
C TYR A 189 9.68 4.78 0.87
N ARG A 190 9.85 6.10 0.88
CA ARG A 190 9.53 6.99 2.01
C ARG A 190 8.73 8.19 1.53
N CYS A 191 7.66 8.52 2.25
CA CYS A 191 6.91 9.75 2.09
C CYS A 191 6.73 10.47 3.43
N ASP A 192 6.83 11.80 3.39
CA ASP A 192 6.18 12.66 4.37
C ASP A 192 4.69 12.74 4.01
N ILE A 193 3.85 12.62 5.03
CA ILE A 193 2.40 12.83 5.00
C ILE A 193 1.98 13.74 6.16
N SER A 194 2.82 14.72 6.48
CA SER A 194 2.58 15.69 7.54
C SER A 194 1.35 16.55 7.22
N GLY A 195 0.46 16.72 8.21
CA GLY A 195 -0.83 17.40 8.04
C GLY A 195 -2.02 16.48 7.72
N VAL A 196 -1.78 15.20 7.43
CA VAL A 196 -2.85 14.19 7.27
C VAL A 196 -3.52 13.86 8.61
N LEU A 197 -2.73 13.83 9.68
CA LEU A 197 -3.23 13.85 11.05
C LEU A 197 -3.10 15.28 11.58
N GLN A 198 -4.16 15.79 12.21
CA GLN A 198 -4.15 17.08 12.90
C GLN A 198 -4.09 16.85 14.41
N PHE A 199 -3.19 17.57 15.06
CA PHE A 199 -2.96 17.52 16.50
C PHE A 199 -3.05 18.94 17.07
N ASP A 200 -3.25 19.06 18.38
CA ASP A 200 -3.24 20.37 19.07
C ASP A 200 -1.82 20.95 19.23
N ALA A 201 -0.79 20.27 18.69
CA ALA A 201 0.61 20.67 18.67
C ALA A 201 1.25 20.38 17.28
N PRO A 202 2.37 21.03 16.92
CA PRO A 202 3.12 20.70 15.70
C PRO A 202 3.51 19.23 15.64
N SER A 203 3.32 18.62 14.46
CA SER A 203 3.51 17.19 14.23
C SER A 203 4.15 16.89 12.89
N GLU A 204 5.03 15.89 12.86
CA GLU A 204 5.57 15.31 11.64
C GLU A 204 5.06 13.88 11.51
N VAL A 205 4.61 13.48 10.31
CA VAL A 205 4.12 12.13 10.03
C VAL A 205 4.77 11.61 8.76
N GLU A 206 5.41 10.45 8.85
CA GLU A 206 6.10 9.80 7.73
C GLU A 206 5.66 8.34 7.59
N GLN A 207 5.66 7.82 6.36
CA GLN A 207 5.55 6.40 6.10
C GLN A 207 6.77 5.88 5.34
N HIS A 208 7.25 4.71 5.76
CA HIS A 208 8.37 3.98 5.18
C HIS A 208 7.89 2.60 4.73
N PHE A 209 8.32 2.16 3.57
CA PHE A 209 7.96 0.91 2.94
C PHE A 209 9.20 0.18 2.46
N THR A 210 9.29 -1.12 2.75
CA THR A 210 10.12 -2.05 1.98
C THR A 210 9.21 -3.16 1.46
N ALA A 211 9.30 -3.49 0.18
CA ALA A 211 8.46 -4.51 -0.43
C ALA A 211 9.23 -5.37 -1.44
N GLU A 212 8.98 -6.66 -1.39
CA GLU A 212 9.56 -7.70 -2.24
C GLU A 212 8.40 -8.52 -2.85
N LEU A 213 8.49 -8.86 -4.15
CA LEU A 213 7.57 -9.75 -4.85
C LEU A 213 8.34 -10.56 -5.90
N ASP A 214 8.29 -11.88 -5.80
CA ASP A 214 8.98 -12.81 -6.69
C ASP A 214 8.19 -14.11 -6.90
N VAL A 215 8.82 -15.12 -7.50
CA VAL A 215 8.18 -16.44 -7.73
C VAL A 215 7.94 -17.23 -6.43
N GLN A 216 8.62 -16.92 -5.33
CA GLN A 216 8.43 -17.57 -4.04
C GLN A 216 7.22 -16.98 -3.31
N GLY A 217 7.03 -15.66 -3.38
CA GLY A 217 5.95 -14.99 -2.68
C GLY A 217 6.03 -13.47 -2.77
N ALA A 218 5.61 -12.84 -1.68
CA ALA A 218 5.81 -11.42 -1.45
C ALA A 218 6.01 -11.14 0.04
N ARG A 219 6.67 -10.02 0.35
CA ARG A 219 6.77 -9.48 1.70
C ARG A 219 6.61 -7.98 1.63
N VAL A 220 5.86 -7.42 2.57
CA VAL A 220 5.79 -5.97 2.75
C VAL A 220 5.97 -5.62 4.22
N ARG A 221 6.82 -4.63 4.45
CA ARG A 221 6.93 -3.94 5.72
C ARG A 221 6.56 -2.48 5.55
N ALA A 222 5.45 -2.08 6.15
CA ALA A 222 5.01 -0.69 6.24
C ALA A 222 5.25 -0.17 7.66
N THR A 223 5.80 1.03 7.78
CA THR A 223 6.06 1.71 9.06
C THR A 223 5.54 3.13 9.00
N THR A 224 4.60 3.48 9.87
CA THR A 224 4.22 4.88 10.11
C THR A 224 4.93 5.41 11.36
N VAL A 225 5.55 6.58 11.25
CA VAL A 225 6.14 7.32 12.37
C VAL A 225 5.36 8.62 12.57
N VAL A 226 4.94 8.88 13.80
CA VAL A 226 4.32 10.14 14.23
C VAL A 226 5.19 10.76 15.32
N MET A 227 5.66 11.99 15.10
CA MET A 227 6.37 12.77 16.10
C MET A 227 5.53 13.99 16.50
N VAL A 228 5.34 14.20 17.81
CA VAL A 228 4.46 15.25 18.34
C VAL A 228 5.26 16.21 19.23
N GLY A 229 5.36 17.49 18.82
CA GLY A 229 5.98 18.55 19.62
C GLY A 229 7.16 19.29 18.97
N ALA A 230 7.40 19.17 17.66
CA ALA A 230 8.48 19.87 16.97
C ALA A 230 7.96 20.79 15.86
N ALA A 231 8.42 22.04 15.88
CA ALA A 231 8.46 22.90 14.71
C ALA A 231 9.93 23.15 14.35
N LEU A 232 10.36 22.71 13.17
CA LEU A 232 11.70 22.95 12.65
C LEU A 232 11.62 23.82 11.39
N HIS A 233 12.52 24.80 11.30
CA HIS A 233 12.54 25.78 10.21
C HIS A 233 12.87 25.13 8.87
N HIS A 234 12.21 25.59 7.81
CA HIS A 234 12.49 25.19 6.44
C HIS A 234 13.97 25.39 6.08
N SER A 235 14.54 24.40 5.40
CA SER A 235 15.81 24.51 4.66
C SER A 235 15.72 23.65 3.41
N ALA A 236 16.20 24.17 2.28
CA ALA A 236 15.93 23.64 0.95
C ALA A 236 16.52 22.23 0.70
N PRO A 237 15.89 21.39 -0.15
CA PRO A 237 16.35 20.03 -0.38
C PRO A 237 17.65 19.98 -1.19
N VAL A 238 18.60 19.18 -0.71
CA VAL A 238 19.78 18.72 -1.46
C VAL A 238 19.58 17.24 -1.78
N ALA A 239 19.61 16.88 -3.06
CA ALA A 239 19.43 15.50 -3.53
C ALA A 239 20.78 14.81 -3.80
N PRO A 240 20.88 13.50 -3.52
CA PRO A 240 21.45 12.56 -4.49
C PRO A 240 20.68 11.19 -4.53
N PRO A 241 21.10 10.20 -5.34
CA PRO A 241 20.52 9.82 -6.64
C PRO A 241 19.52 8.62 -6.61
N PRO A 242 18.76 8.34 -7.71
CA PRO A 242 17.70 7.31 -7.75
C PRO A 242 18.09 5.96 -8.44
N VAL A 243 17.30 4.89 -8.21
CA VAL A 243 17.35 3.56 -8.89
C VAL A 243 15.91 2.96 -9.03
N VAL A 244 15.51 2.43 -10.21
CA VAL A 244 14.10 2.12 -10.65
C VAL A 244 14.01 1.37 -12.05
N ARG A 245 12.98 0.51 -12.44
CA ARG A 245 12.45 0.13 -13.86
C ARG A 245 11.50 -1.14 -14.08
N PHE A 246 10.19 -1.09 -14.51
CA PHE A 246 9.29 -2.13 -15.25
C PHE A 246 7.76 -1.70 -15.46
N GLY A 247 6.87 -2.40 -16.23
CA GLY A 247 5.36 -2.32 -16.21
C GLY A 247 4.56 -2.48 -17.56
N GLU A 248 3.53 -3.36 -17.74
CA GLU A 248 3.10 -3.84 -19.11
C GLU A 248 2.17 -3.01 -20.00
N HIS A 249 0.96 -2.65 -19.59
CA HIS A 249 -0.01 -1.96 -20.46
C HIS A 249 -0.55 -0.67 -19.84
N GLY A 250 -0.37 -0.50 -18.53
CA GLY A 250 -0.47 0.76 -17.81
C GLY A 250 0.20 0.69 -16.44
N PRO A 251 0.04 1.72 -15.59
CA PRO A 251 0.48 1.65 -14.20
C PRO A 251 -0.31 0.59 -13.43
N VAL A 252 0.34 -0.05 -12.47
CA VAL A 252 -0.29 -1.05 -11.61
C VAL A 252 -0.46 -0.48 -10.20
N LEU A 253 -1.64 -0.71 -9.62
CA LEU A 253 -1.88 -0.58 -8.19
C LEU A 253 -1.86 -1.98 -7.56
N TRP A 254 -0.97 -2.19 -6.59
CA TRP A 254 -0.85 -3.42 -5.80
C TRP A 254 -1.19 -3.14 -4.33
N TRP A 255 -1.91 -4.06 -3.67
CA TRP A 255 -2.24 -3.98 -2.24
C TRP A 255 -2.65 -5.34 -1.67
N PHE A 256 -2.84 -5.40 -0.35
CA PHE A 256 -3.34 -6.59 0.35
C PHE A 256 -4.69 -6.34 1.02
N ALA A 257 -5.51 -7.39 1.10
CA ALA A 257 -6.73 -7.42 1.91
C ALA A 257 -7.02 -8.84 2.42
N GLU A 258 -7.82 -8.98 3.48
CA GLU A 258 -8.25 -10.29 3.98
C GLU A 258 -9.26 -10.97 3.03
N GLN A 259 -9.20 -12.29 2.91
CA GLN A 259 -10.14 -13.05 2.06
C GLN A 259 -11.61 -12.94 2.49
N GLN A 260 -11.85 -12.65 3.78
CA GLN A 260 -13.17 -12.42 4.36
C GLN A 260 -13.35 -10.96 4.79
N ALA A 261 -12.54 -10.04 4.26
CA ALA A 261 -12.77 -8.62 4.41
C ALA A 261 -14.20 -8.27 3.97
N ASP A 262 -15.01 -7.77 4.90
CA ASP A 262 -16.24 -7.06 4.56
C ASP A 262 -15.92 -5.95 3.54
N ARG A 263 -16.92 -5.55 2.75
CA ARG A 263 -16.81 -4.51 1.70
C ARG A 263 -16.37 -3.10 2.19
N ALA A 264 -16.05 -2.99 3.48
CA ALA A 264 -15.62 -1.80 4.22
C ALA A 264 -14.30 -2.01 5.01
N SER A 265 -13.54 -3.08 4.76
CA SER A 265 -12.18 -3.22 5.31
C SER A 265 -11.18 -2.31 4.58
N LEU A 266 -10.19 -1.78 5.30
CA LEU A 266 -9.14 -0.94 4.73
C LEU A 266 -8.11 -1.79 3.96
N PRO A 267 -7.74 -1.43 2.71
CA PRO A 267 -6.62 -2.08 2.02
C PRO A 267 -5.30 -1.77 2.74
N PHE A 268 -4.43 -2.75 2.86
CA PHE A 268 -3.08 -2.60 3.45
C PHE A 268 -2.04 -2.38 2.35
N ALA A 269 -1.11 -1.46 2.61
CA ALA A 269 0.04 -1.15 1.76
C ALA A 269 -0.32 -0.98 0.27
N LEU A 270 -0.97 0.14 -0.05
CA LEU A 270 -1.27 0.55 -1.42
C LEU A 270 0.03 1.02 -2.09
N ILE A 271 0.43 0.38 -3.19
CA ILE A 271 1.65 0.68 -3.93
C ILE A 271 1.27 0.93 -5.41
N TYR A 272 1.37 2.17 -5.86
CA TYR A 272 1.14 2.62 -7.24
C TYR A 272 2.46 2.68 -8.01
N MET A 273 2.51 2.09 -9.20
CA MET A 273 3.75 1.83 -9.93
C MET A 273 3.60 2.00 -11.46
N GLU A 274 4.39 2.91 -12.05
CA GLU A 274 4.47 3.15 -13.50
C GLU A 274 5.52 2.27 -14.21
N SER A 275 5.56 2.29 -15.55
CA SER A 275 6.56 1.57 -16.39
C SER A 275 8.05 1.75 -15.97
N PRO A 276 8.45 2.81 -15.25
CA PRO A 276 9.81 2.93 -14.74
C PRO A 276 10.06 2.38 -13.33
N VAL A 277 9.19 1.62 -12.65
CA VAL A 277 9.35 1.42 -11.18
C VAL A 277 10.20 0.23 -10.67
N TRP A 278 10.27 -0.90 -11.36
CA TRP A 278 10.53 -2.20 -10.76
C TRP A 278 11.98 -2.72 -11.12
N THR A 279 12.26 -3.98 -11.49
CA THR A 279 13.66 -4.55 -11.48
C THR A 279 14.31 -5.01 -12.81
N ALA A 280 14.58 -4.10 -13.77
CA ALA A 280 15.23 -4.36 -15.10
C ALA A 280 15.96 -5.73 -15.28
N ALA A 281 15.49 -6.56 -16.23
CA ALA A 281 15.88 -7.97 -16.31
C ALA A 281 17.41 -8.20 -16.37
N SER A 282 17.93 -8.93 -15.39
CA SER A 282 19.34 -9.34 -15.31
C SER A 282 19.73 -10.20 -16.52
N HIS A 283 20.65 -9.69 -17.33
CA HIS A 283 21.27 -10.39 -18.47
C HIS A 283 22.50 -11.20 -18.05
#